data_AF-A0A820EH32-F1
#
_entry.id   AF-A0A820EH32-F1
#
_cell.length_a   1.000
_cell.length_b   1.000
_cell.length_c   1.000
_cell.angle_alpha   90.00
_cell.angle_beta   90.00
_cell.angle_gamma   90.00
#
_symmetry.space_group_name_H-M   'P 1'
#
loop_
_entity.id
_entity.type
_entity.pdbx_description
1 polymer ?
#
loop_
_entity_poly.entity_id
_entity_poly.type
_entity_poly.pdbx_seq_one_letter_code
_entity_poly.pdbx_strand_id
1 'polypeptide(L)'
;MATKEPSLRPCIEELSAKNTDYKFPEQAIKQAESLKSLSNDLYTDNIRFIYESIQNADDAQAKNITLTILEDKYFIITHDGKVFDEKDLHGICGVNHGTKKKDLSKTGYKGLGFKAVFGKSNKVIIYSNGEYFRFDSSYQIKWNKQWRTDDQHTWEKENDREFIYPWQINSIRTKD
;
A
#
# COMPACT_ATOMS: atom_id res chain seq x y z
N MET A 1 -24.52 3.45 -23.82
CA MET A 1 -24.45 2.88 -22.46
C MET A 1 -22.97 2.83 -22.09
N ALA A 2 -22.53 3.57 -21.07
CA ALA A 2 -21.14 3.47 -20.62
C ALA A 2 -20.97 2.11 -19.95
N THR A 3 -20.07 1.28 -20.48
CA THR A 3 -19.62 0.05 -19.82
C THR A 3 -19.00 0.46 -18.49
N LYS A 4 -19.61 0.05 -17.37
CA LYS A 4 -19.04 0.27 -16.05
C LYS A 4 -17.70 -0.47 -16.03
N GLU A 5 -16.60 0.26 -15.84
CA GLU A 5 -15.26 -0.34 -15.64
C GLU A 5 -15.34 -1.42 -14.55
N PRO A 6 -14.62 -2.54 -14.69
CA PRO A 6 -14.67 -3.63 -13.72
C PRO A 6 -14.23 -3.13 -12.35
N SER A 7 -14.96 -3.54 -11.31
CA SER A 7 -14.66 -3.16 -9.93
C SER A 7 -13.30 -3.70 -9.49
N LEU A 8 -12.52 -2.90 -8.77
CA LEU A 8 -11.25 -3.33 -8.17
C LEU A 8 -11.43 -4.30 -7.00
N ARG A 9 -12.67 -4.46 -6.52
CA ARG A 9 -12.98 -5.26 -5.33
C ARG A 9 -12.39 -6.67 -5.34
N PRO A 10 -12.57 -7.51 -6.38
CA PRO A 10 -12.02 -8.86 -6.39
C PRO A 10 -10.49 -8.84 -6.29
N CYS A 11 -9.83 -7.91 -6.98
CA CYS A 11 -8.38 -7.76 -6.95
C CYS A 11 -7.88 -7.32 -5.55
N ILE A 12 -8.59 -6.40 -4.88
CA ILE A 12 -8.26 -5.99 -3.49
C ILE A 12 -8.38 -7.19 -2.53
N GLU A 13 -9.48 -7.92 -2.59
CA GLU A 13 -9.72 -9.09 -1.71
C GLU A 13 -8.67 -10.19 -1.96
N GLU A 14 -8.34 -10.46 -3.24
CA GLU A 14 -7.32 -11.42 -3.63
C GLU A 14 -5.92 -11.00 -3.14
N LEU A 15 -5.53 -9.75 -3.37
CA LEU A 15 -4.23 -9.22 -2.94
C LEU A 15 -4.10 -9.19 -1.42
N SER A 16 -5.16 -8.81 -0.71
CA SER A 16 -5.18 -8.84 0.74
C SER A 16 -5.00 -10.26 1.26
N ALA A 17 -5.69 -11.25 0.68
CA ALA A 17 -5.53 -12.66 1.04
C ALA A 17 -4.10 -13.16 0.75
N LYS A 18 -3.54 -12.87 -0.43
CA LYS A 18 -2.17 -13.28 -0.81
C LYS A 18 -1.10 -12.64 0.05
N ASN A 19 -1.20 -11.34 0.28
CA ASN A 19 -0.30 -10.60 1.16
C ASN A 19 -0.56 -10.92 2.64
N THR A 20 -1.52 -11.82 2.92
CA THR A 20 -1.77 -12.36 4.24
C THR A 20 -1.65 -13.85 4.48
N ASP A 21 -1.23 -14.57 3.44
CA ASP A 21 -1.00 -15.99 3.50
C ASP A 21 0.44 -16.32 3.93
N TYR A 22 0.75 -16.06 5.20
CA TYR A 22 2.02 -16.48 5.79
C TYR A 22 1.88 -17.84 6.49
N LYS A 23 2.92 -18.67 6.40
CA LYS A 23 2.96 -19.97 7.08
C LYS A 23 3.27 -19.83 8.58
N PHE A 24 4.06 -18.83 8.94
CA PHE A 24 4.47 -18.57 10.31
C PHE A 24 4.37 -17.06 10.64
N PRO A 25 4.05 -16.68 11.89
CA PRO A 25 3.91 -15.28 12.27
C PRO A 25 5.23 -14.51 12.12
N GLU A 26 6.37 -15.17 12.32
CA GLU A 26 7.70 -14.58 12.15
C GLU A 26 7.96 -14.16 10.69
N GLN A 27 7.32 -14.81 9.71
CA GLN A 27 7.43 -14.40 8.30
C GLN A 27 6.69 -13.09 8.06
N ALA A 28 5.47 -12.95 8.60
CA ALA A 28 4.71 -11.71 8.53
C ALA A 28 5.50 -10.56 9.18
N ILE A 29 6.04 -10.81 10.38
CA ILE A 29 6.86 -9.84 11.11
C ILE A 29 8.10 -9.42 10.32
N LYS A 30 8.89 -10.38 9.82
CA LYS A 30 10.09 -10.07 9.03
C LYS A 30 9.75 -9.23 7.80
N GLN A 31 8.62 -9.51 7.16
CA GLN A 31 8.15 -8.72 6.02
C GLN A 31 7.75 -7.31 6.45
N ALA A 32 7.04 -7.17 7.57
CA ALA A 32 6.64 -5.89 8.14
C ALA A 32 7.85 -5.02 8.51
N GLU A 33 8.84 -5.61 9.18
CA GLU A 33 10.10 -4.94 9.56
C GLU A 33 10.89 -4.51 8.31
N SER A 34 10.99 -5.38 7.31
CA SER A 34 11.68 -5.07 6.04
C SER A 34 11.00 -3.90 5.32
N LEU A 35 9.67 -3.89 5.27
CA LEU A 35 8.90 -2.79 4.68
C LEU A 35 9.05 -1.50 5.48
N LYS A 36 9.04 -1.58 6.82
CA LYS A 36 9.27 -0.42 7.70
C LYS A 36 10.67 0.15 7.51
N SER A 37 11.70 -0.69 7.42
CA SER A 37 13.08 -0.24 7.16
C SER A 37 13.21 0.37 5.79
N LEU A 38 12.71 -0.29 4.74
CA LEU A 38 12.72 0.22 3.38
C LEU A 38 12.00 1.56 3.29
N SER A 39 10.83 1.66 3.91
CA SER A 39 10.13 2.92 4.08
C SER A 39 11.10 3.91 4.72
N ASN A 40 11.61 3.68 5.94
CA ASN A 40 12.49 4.60 6.68
C ASN A 40 13.71 5.07 5.88
N ASP A 41 14.35 4.20 5.10
CA ASP A 41 15.51 4.58 4.28
C ASP A 41 15.13 5.60 3.19
N LEU A 42 13.91 5.47 2.63
CA LEU A 42 13.32 6.48 1.73
C LEU A 42 12.99 7.79 2.48
N TYR A 43 13.00 7.85 3.82
CA TYR A 43 12.64 9.03 4.61
C TYR A 43 13.76 10.06 4.72
N THR A 44 15.00 9.69 4.35
CA THR A 44 16.14 10.64 4.37
C THR A 44 15.85 11.90 3.55
N ASP A 45 14.93 11.82 2.59
CA ASP A 45 14.37 12.95 1.88
C ASP A 45 12.88 13.19 2.26
N ASN A 46 12.64 14.26 3.01
CA ASN A 46 11.30 14.62 3.50
C ASN A 46 10.29 14.97 2.39
N ILE A 47 10.74 15.31 1.19
CA ILE A 47 9.89 15.75 0.07
C ILE A 47 9.76 14.69 -1.02
N ARG A 48 10.51 13.59 -0.94
CA ARG A 48 10.50 12.52 -1.94
C ARG A 48 9.10 11.99 -2.27
N PHE A 49 8.25 11.78 -1.26
CA PHE A 49 6.89 11.28 -1.49
C PHE A 49 6.05 12.21 -2.39
N ILE A 50 6.32 13.52 -2.39
CA ILE A 50 5.67 14.51 -3.27
C ILE A 50 6.15 14.29 -4.70
N TYR A 51 7.46 14.18 -4.93
CA TYR A 51 8.02 13.92 -6.26
C TYR A 51 7.50 12.60 -6.85
N GLU A 52 7.50 11.53 -6.07
CA GLU A 52 7.00 10.21 -6.51
C GLU A 52 5.50 10.28 -6.83
N SER A 53 4.71 11.08 -6.08
CA SER A 53 3.28 11.27 -6.36
C SER A 53 3.04 12.09 -7.63
N ILE A 54 3.86 13.12 -7.89
CA ILE A 54 3.82 13.88 -9.14
C ILE A 54 4.20 12.98 -10.33
N GLN A 55 5.23 12.15 -10.18
CA GLN A 55 5.62 11.17 -11.20
C GLN A 55 4.50 10.17 -11.48
N ASN A 56 3.81 9.65 -10.45
CA ASN A 56 2.67 8.75 -10.65
C ASN A 56 1.53 9.42 -11.44
N ALA A 57 1.29 10.71 -11.20
CA ALA A 57 0.29 11.47 -11.95
C ALA A 57 0.72 11.71 -13.40
N ASP A 58 2.00 12.01 -13.65
CA ASP A 58 2.59 12.14 -15.00
C ASP A 58 2.54 10.81 -15.77
N ASP A 59 2.90 9.69 -15.13
CA ASP A 59 2.78 8.32 -15.67
C ASP A 59 1.32 7.96 -16.01
N ALA A 60 0.36 8.54 -15.28
CA ALA A 60 -1.07 8.45 -15.53
C ALA A 60 -1.57 9.47 -16.58
N GLN A 61 -0.68 10.26 -17.18
CA GLN A 61 -0.98 11.29 -18.17
C GLN A 61 -1.93 12.38 -17.64
N ALA A 62 -1.82 12.71 -16.36
CA ALA A 62 -2.56 13.81 -15.77
C ALA A 62 -2.15 15.15 -16.41
N LYS A 63 -3.12 16.05 -16.58
CA LYS A 63 -2.92 17.43 -17.00
C LYS A 63 -2.90 18.37 -15.81
N ASN A 64 -3.65 18.03 -14.77
CA ASN A 64 -3.80 18.83 -13.57
C ASN A 64 -3.50 17.97 -12.35
N ILE A 65 -2.73 18.54 -11.42
CA ILE A 65 -2.43 17.95 -10.12
C ILE A 65 -2.69 19.03 -9.07
N THR A 66 -3.39 18.68 -8.00
CA THR A 66 -3.63 19.57 -6.85
C THR A 66 -3.05 18.95 -5.60
N LEU A 67 -2.37 19.76 -4.80
CA LEU A 67 -1.86 19.42 -3.47
C LEU A 67 -2.60 20.28 -2.44
N THR A 68 -3.30 19.63 -1.52
CA THR A 68 -4.12 20.32 -0.50
C THR A 68 -3.74 19.82 0.88
N ILE A 69 -3.51 20.75 1.82
CA ILE A 69 -3.47 20.45 3.25
C ILE A 69 -4.85 20.78 3.82
N LEU A 70 -5.49 19.80 4.45
CA LEU A 70 -6.80 19.96 5.08
C LEU A 70 -6.66 19.73 6.58
N GLU A 71 -7.15 20.70 7.36
CA GLU A 71 -7.19 20.65 8.84
C GLU A 71 -5.84 20.37 9.51
N ASP A 72 -4.72 20.74 8.87
CA ASP A 72 -3.35 20.44 9.32
C ASP A 72 -3.09 18.95 9.61
N LYS A 73 -3.95 18.08 9.05
CA LYS A 73 -4.00 16.64 9.36
C LYS A 73 -3.94 15.77 8.12
N TYR A 74 -4.56 16.22 7.02
CA TYR A 74 -4.63 15.45 5.78
C TYR A 74 -3.82 16.15 4.70
N PHE A 75 -2.90 15.41 4.08
CA PHE A 75 -2.25 15.81 2.84
C PHE A 75 -2.93 15.07 1.69
N ILE A 76 -3.63 15.82 0.83
CA ILE A 76 -4.45 15.29 -0.25
C ILE A 76 -3.77 15.62 -1.57
N ILE A 77 -3.58 14.60 -2.40
CA ILE A 77 -3.09 14.71 -3.76
C ILE A 77 -4.21 14.25 -4.69
N THR A 78 -4.62 15.11 -5.62
CA THR A 78 -5.60 14.75 -6.66
C THR A 78 -5.02 15.01 -8.04
N HIS A 79 -5.41 14.20 -9.01
CA HIS A 79 -5.04 14.39 -10.41
C HIS A 79 -6.14 13.90 -11.35
N ASP A 80 -6.14 14.38 -12.60
CA ASP A 80 -7.12 14.04 -13.63
C ASP A 80 -6.63 12.98 -14.65
N GLY A 81 -5.50 12.33 -14.35
CA GLY A 81 -4.95 11.23 -15.15
C GLY A 81 -5.81 9.95 -15.16
N LYS A 82 -5.25 8.89 -15.76
CA LYS A 82 -5.84 7.56 -15.91
C LYS A 82 -6.45 7.06 -14.60
N VAL A 83 -7.68 6.53 -14.70
CA VAL A 83 -8.36 5.79 -13.62
C VAL A 83 -7.48 4.62 -13.16
N PHE A 84 -7.40 4.44 -11.84
CA PHE A 84 -6.66 3.34 -11.21
C PHE A 84 -7.22 1.98 -11.64
N ASP A 85 -6.34 1.08 -12.10
CA ASP A 85 -6.71 -0.26 -12.55
C ASP A 85 -6.05 -1.37 -11.69
N GLU A 86 -6.36 -2.63 -11.99
CA GLU A 86 -5.80 -3.78 -11.27
C GLU A 86 -4.26 -3.83 -11.38
N LYS A 87 -3.67 -3.41 -12.50
CA LYS A 87 -2.20 -3.42 -12.68
C LYS A 87 -1.55 -2.39 -11.77
N ASP A 88 -2.18 -1.23 -11.61
CA ASP A 88 -1.72 -0.20 -10.67
C ASP A 88 -1.78 -0.75 -9.25
N LEU A 89 -2.88 -1.42 -8.89
CA LEU A 89 -3.07 -2.03 -7.56
C LEU A 89 -2.02 -3.10 -7.27
N HIS A 90 -1.76 -4.02 -8.20
CA HIS A 90 -0.66 -4.98 -8.11
C HIS A 90 0.70 -4.28 -7.95
N GLY A 91 0.92 -3.16 -8.66
CA GLY A 91 2.13 -2.37 -8.56
C GLY A 91 2.37 -1.79 -7.16
N ILE A 92 1.33 -1.20 -6.56
CA ILE A 92 1.44 -0.58 -5.24
C ILE A 92 1.36 -1.59 -4.08
N CYS A 93 0.74 -2.75 -4.26
CA CYS A 93 0.72 -3.85 -3.28
C CYS A 93 1.92 -4.81 -3.39
N GLY A 94 2.78 -4.66 -4.39
CA GLY A 94 3.98 -5.49 -4.54
C GLY A 94 5.16 -5.03 -3.69
N VAL A 95 5.94 -5.99 -3.18
CA VAL A 95 7.31 -5.78 -2.66
C VAL A 95 8.28 -6.14 -3.76
N ASN A 96 8.65 -5.14 -4.57
CA ASN A 96 9.63 -5.19 -5.66
C ASN A 96 9.96 -6.61 -6.18
N HIS A 97 9.18 -7.11 -7.15
CA HIS A 97 9.73 -8.09 -8.08
C HIS A 97 10.81 -7.35 -8.87
N GLY A 98 12.09 -7.58 -8.56
CA GLY A 98 13.26 -7.00 -9.23
C GLY A 98 13.41 -7.35 -10.72
N THR A 99 12.33 -7.56 -11.46
CA THR A 99 12.33 -8.00 -12.85
C THR A 99 11.18 -7.36 -13.62
N LYS A 100 11.44 -6.19 -14.22
CA LYS A 100 11.24 -5.91 -15.66
C LYS A 100 11.75 -4.51 -16.03
N LYS A 101 13.03 -4.47 -16.43
CA LYS A 101 13.64 -3.49 -17.34
C LYS A 101 12.95 -3.47 -18.73
N LYS A 102 11.64 -3.30 -18.83
CA LYS A 102 10.94 -3.40 -20.13
C LYS A 102 10.20 -2.16 -20.59
N ASP A 103 10.23 -1.08 -19.84
CA ASP A 103 9.75 0.20 -20.35
C ASP A 103 10.69 1.33 -19.93
N LEU A 104 11.69 1.63 -20.77
CA LEU A 104 12.65 2.71 -20.57
C LEU A 104 11.99 4.10 -20.59
N SER A 105 10.73 4.19 -21.04
CA SER A 105 9.95 5.43 -21.01
C SER A 105 9.33 5.73 -19.64
N LYS A 106 9.33 4.76 -18.71
CA LYS A 106 8.78 4.90 -17.36
C LYS A 106 9.92 4.94 -16.36
N THR A 107 10.16 6.10 -15.76
CA THR A 107 11.35 6.41 -14.98
C THR A 107 11.33 5.88 -13.54
N GLY A 108 10.22 5.29 -13.08
CA GLY A 108 10.08 4.76 -11.72
C GLY A 108 10.34 3.25 -11.58
N TYR A 109 11.12 2.85 -10.57
CA TYR A 109 11.11 1.49 -10.04
C TYR A 109 9.71 1.17 -9.51
N LYS A 110 8.87 0.56 -10.35
CA LYS A 110 7.46 0.28 -10.02
C LYS A 110 7.36 -0.44 -8.69
N GLY A 111 6.59 0.16 -7.79
CA GLY A 111 6.35 -0.34 -6.46
C GLY A 111 7.02 0.49 -5.38
N LEU A 112 8.33 0.79 -5.45
CA LEU A 112 9.06 1.46 -4.35
C LEU A 112 8.68 2.93 -4.16
N GLY A 113 8.47 3.68 -5.24
CA GLY A 113 8.15 5.11 -5.18
C GLY A 113 6.91 5.42 -4.35
N PHE A 114 5.84 4.64 -4.55
CA PHE A 114 4.63 4.75 -3.75
C PHE A 114 4.88 4.49 -2.25
N LYS A 115 5.81 3.59 -1.87
CA LYS A 115 6.05 3.28 -0.44
C LYS A 115 6.61 4.47 0.34
N ALA A 116 7.10 5.51 -0.33
CA ALA A 116 7.53 6.75 0.32
C ALA A 116 6.39 7.41 1.12
N VAL A 117 5.11 7.25 0.71
CA VAL A 117 3.99 7.84 1.45
C VAL A 117 3.81 7.24 2.85
N PHE A 118 4.19 5.97 3.04
CA PHE A 118 4.11 5.30 4.35
C PHE A 118 5.10 5.84 5.37
N GLY A 119 6.05 6.67 4.92
CA GLY A 119 6.91 7.42 5.82
C GLY A 119 6.37 8.71 6.37
N LYS A 120 5.29 9.19 5.78
CA LYS A 120 4.63 10.42 6.21
C LYS A 120 3.26 10.14 6.80
N SER A 121 2.68 8.97 6.53
CA SER A 121 1.39 8.59 7.08
C SER A 121 1.32 7.11 7.44
N ASN A 122 0.70 6.85 8.60
CA ASN A 122 0.28 5.52 9.04
C ASN A 122 -1.02 5.06 8.37
N LYS A 123 -1.69 5.94 7.62
CA LYS A 123 -2.94 5.67 6.91
C LYS A 123 -2.97 6.37 5.56
N VAL A 124 -3.06 5.61 4.49
CA VAL A 124 -3.10 6.11 3.12
C VAL A 124 -4.40 5.66 2.49
N ILE A 125 -5.13 6.60 1.91
CA ILE A 125 -6.42 6.36 1.28
C ILE A 125 -6.27 6.63 -0.22
N ILE A 126 -6.82 5.74 -1.04
CA ILE A 126 -6.89 5.91 -2.49
C ILE A 126 -8.36 5.86 -2.90
N TYR A 127 -8.75 6.88 -3.66
CA TYR A 127 -10.05 6.97 -4.32
C TYR A 127 -9.83 7.17 -5.81
N SER A 128 -10.51 6.37 -6.63
CA SER A 128 -10.48 6.51 -8.08
C SER A 128 -11.77 5.98 -8.69
N ASN A 129 -12.50 6.85 -9.40
CA ASN A 129 -13.72 6.50 -10.14
C ASN A 129 -14.76 5.70 -9.32
N GLY A 130 -15.03 6.12 -8.09
CA GLY A 130 -15.99 5.46 -7.20
C GLY A 130 -15.46 4.21 -6.49
N GLU A 131 -14.22 3.79 -6.76
CA GLU A 131 -13.54 2.73 -6.00
C GLU A 131 -12.69 3.35 -4.90
N TYR A 132 -12.75 2.75 -3.70
CA TYR A 132 -12.11 3.28 -2.51
C TYR A 132 -11.45 2.17 -1.68
N PHE A 133 -10.16 2.34 -1.37
CA PHE A 133 -9.39 1.43 -0.53
C PHE A 133 -8.30 2.16 0.23
N ARG A 134 -7.71 1.50 1.22
CA ARG A 134 -6.70 2.11 2.08
C ARG A 134 -5.61 1.14 2.51
N PHE A 135 -4.50 1.69 2.95
CA PHE A 135 -3.48 1.02 3.76
C PHE A 135 -3.52 1.66 5.15
N ASP A 136 -3.52 0.85 6.20
CA ASP A 136 -3.79 1.33 7.56
C ASP A 136 -3.01 0.50 8.57
N SER A 137 -2.02 1.11 9.23
CA SER A 137 -1.17 0.40 10.20
C SER A 137 -1.92 -0.02 11.46
N SER A 138 -3.08 0.59 11.73
CA SER A 138 -3.95 0.24 12.86
C SER A 138 -4.95 -0.87 12.55
N TYR A 139 -5.01 -1.32 11.29
CA TYR A 139 -5.95 -2.37 10.90
C TYR A 139 -5.54 -3.73 11.47
N GLN A 140 -6.38 -4.25 12.35
CA GLN A 140 -6.18 -5.55 12.97
C GLN A 140 -6.51 -6.67 11.99
N ILE A 141 -5.48 -7.41 11.60
CA ILE A 141 -5.63 -8.62 10.79
C ILE A 141 -5.89 -9.79 11.72
N LYS A 142 -6.81 -10.65 11.31
CA LYS A 142 -7.20 -11.81 12.10
C LYS A 142 -6.01 -12.74 12.27
N TRP A 143 -5.69 -13.10 13.51
CA TRP A 143 -4.71 -14.13 13.84
C TRP A 143 -4.98 -15.41 13.04
N ASN A 144 -3.97 -15.90 12.30
CA ASN A 144 -4.12 -17.13 11.54
C ASN A 144 -3.99 -18.32 12.48
N LYS A 145 -5.11 -19.05 12.67
CA LYS A 145 -5.15 -20.25 13.52
C LYS A 145 -4.26 -21.41 13.04
N GLN A 146 -3.71 -21.32 11.82
CA GLN A 146 -2.71 -22.28 11.34
C GLN A 146 -1.31 -22.02 11.92
N TRP A 147 -1.04 -20.81 12.42
CA TRP A 147 0.24 -20.48 13.06
C TRP A 147 0.40 -21.21 14.40
N ARG A 148 -0.67 -21.22 15.19
CA ARG A 148 -0.77 -21.89 16.49
C ARG A 148 -2.22 -21.96 16.97
N THR A 149 -2.47 -22.85 17.91
CA THR A 149 -3.81 -23.15 18.46
C THR A 149 -4.37 -22.08 19.40
N ASP A 150 -3.49 -21.35 20.05
CA ASP A 150 -3.73 -20.22 20.93
C ASP A 150 -3.64 -18.87 20.19
N ASP A 151 -3.99 -17.80 20.89
CA ASP A 151 -4.23 -16.48 20.30
C ASP A 151 -2.96 -15.61 20.18
N GLN A 152 -3.12 -14.49 19.48
CA GLN A 152 -2.07 -13.49 19.28
C GLN A 152 -1.49 -13.01 20.61
N HIS A 153 -2.32 -12.74 21.61
CA HIS A 153 -1.86 -12.20 22.89
C HIS A 153 -0.93 -13.17 23.63
N THR A 154 -1.26 -14.46 23.58
CA THR A 154 -0.42 -15.53 24.13
C THR A 154 0.92 -15.59 23.41
N TRP A 155 0.92 -15.51 22.07
CA TRP A 155 2.14 -15.47 21.27
C TRP A 155 3.01 -14.26 21.60
N GLU A 156 2.42 -13.07 21.71
CA GLU A 156 3.12 -11.83 22.00
C GLU A 156 3.81 -11.87 23.38
N LYS A 157 3.10 -12.38 24.39
CA LYS A 157 3.64 -12.53 25.75
C LYS A 157 4.81 -13.51 25.81
N GLU A 158 4.73 -14.63 25.09
CA GLU A 158 5.81 -15.63 25.04
C GLU A 158 7.05 -15.14 24.31
N ASN A 159 6.88 -14.26 23.31
CA ASN A 159 7.96 -13.74 22.50
C ASN A 159 8.46 -12.36 22.96
N ASP A 160 7.89 -11.81 24.04
CA ASP A 160 8.17 -10.48 24.57
C ASP A 160 8.15 -9.38 23.49
N ARG A 161 7.15 -9.43 22.61
CA ARG A 161 7.00 -8.50 21.49
C ARG A 161 5.58 -8.41 20.97
N GLU A 162 5.21 -7.26 20.44
CA GLU A 162 3.97 -7.09 19.68
C GLU A 162 4.07 -7.75 18.30
N PHE A 163 2.95 -8.32 17.86
CA PHE A 163 2.81 -8.83 16.51
C PHE A 163 2.55 -7.65 15.56
N ILE A 164 3.41 -7.52 14.56
CA ILE A 164 3.29 -6.50 13.52
C ILE A 164 3.09 -7.12 12.16
N TYR A 165 2.33 -6.43 11.33
CA TYR A 165 1.90 -6.92 10.04
C TYR A 165 2.40 -6.02 8.89
N PRO A 166 2.72 -6.56 7.70
CA PRO A 166 3.12 -5.78 6.52
C PRO A 166 1.96 -4.99 5.91
N TRP A 167 1.43 -4.01 6.64
CA TRP A 167 0.28 -3.20 6.26
C TRP A 167 0.54 -2.35 5.01
N GLN A 168 1.80 -2.00 4.70
CA GLN A 168 2.19 -1.19 3.53
C GLN A 168 1.91 -1.87 2.18
N ILE A 169 1.68 -3.19 2.18
CA ILE A 169 1.30 -3.94 0.98
C ILE A 169 -0.11 -4.51 1.06
N ASN A 170 -0.77 -4.39 2.20
CA ASN A 170 -2.10 -4.95 2.40
C ASN A 170 -3.16 -3.87 2.12
N SER A 171 -3.75 -3.91 0.93
CA SER A 171 -4.88 -3.05 0.59
C SER A 171 -6.15 -3.53 1.29
N ILE A 172 -6.83 -2.61 1.97
CA ILE A 172 -8.04 -2.86 2.72
C ILE A 172 -9.17 -2.13 2.02
N ARG A 173 -10.19 -2.88 1.60
CA ARG A 173 -11.41 -2.26 1.11
C ARG A 173 -12.04 -1.43 2.22
N THR A 174 -12.49 -0.24 1.87
CA THR A 174 -13.36 0.54 2.76
C THR A 174 -14.73 0.57 2.13
N LYS A 175 -15.75 0.31 2.92
CA LYS A 175 -17.13 0.56 2.51
C LYS A 175 -17.41 2.02 2.88
N ASP A 176 -18.03 2.75 1.96
CA ASP A 176 -18.68 4.01 2.28
C ASP A 176 -19.69 3.82 3.43
#